data_AF-A0A1G5HGI7-F1
#
_entry.id   AF-A0A1G5HGI7-F1
#
_cell.length_a   1.000
_cell.length_b   1.000
_cell.length_c   1.000
_cell.angle_alpha   90.00
_cell.angle_beta   90.00
_cell.angle_gamma   90.00
#
_symmetry.space_group_name_H-M   'P 1'
#
loop_
_entity.id
_entity.type
_entity.pdbx_description
1 polymer ?
#
loop_
_entity_poly.entity_id
_entity_poly.type
_entity_poly.pdbx_seq_one_letter_code
_entity_poly.pdbx_strand_id
1 'polypeptide(L)'
;MELNKQGIAERYSALSPEKQKEFLSALKKRGFDFSLLPIVRQKAQNRNILSYAQQRHWFLWQLEPLSTAYHLSGALSLTGRLDIEALRSSFDALVMR
;
A
#
# COMPACT_ATOMS: atom_id res chain seq x y z
N MET A 1 18.78 -16.14 -13.49
CA MET A 1 18.04 -16.47 -12.26
C MET A 1 17.02 -15.37 -12.03
N GLU A 2 15.74 -15.62 -12.35
CA GLU A 2 14.70 -14.63 -12.07
C GLU A 2 14.47 -14.56 -10.55
N LEU A 3 14.68 -13.37 -9.98
CA LEU A 3 14.35 -13.12 -8.57
C LEU A 3 12.83 -13.16 -8.41
N ASN A 4 12.32 -14.13 -7.65
CA ASN A 4 10.90 -14.20 -7.30
C ASN A 4 10.52 -12.99 -6.41
N LYS A 5 10.01 -11.92 -7.05
CA LYS A 5 9.65 -10.65 -6.40
C LYS A 5 8.55 -10.82 -5.34
N GLN A 6 7.59 -11.72 -5.57
CA GLN A 6 6.54 -12.04 -4.61
C GLN A 6 7.10 -12.68 -3.35
N GLY A 7 7.92 -13.73 -3.50
CA GLY A 7 8.53 -14.42 -2.36
C GLY A 7 9.44 -13.51 -1.53
N ILE A 8 10.09 -12.53 -2.15
CA ILE A 8 10.89 -11.52 -1.43
C ILE A 8 9.98 -10.60 -0.60
N ALA A 9 8.89 -10.09 -1.18
CA ALA A 9 7.96 -9.21 -0.50
C ALA A 9 7.26 -9.89 0.68
N GLU A 10 6.82 -11.15 0.52
CA GLU A 10 6.21 -11.95 1.59
C GLU A 10 7.17 -12.20 2.76
N ARG A 11 8.43 -12.49 2.46
CA ARG A 11 9.44 -12.69 3.50
C ARG A 11 9.75 -11.39 4.23
N TYR A 12 9.82 -10.27 3.52
CA TYR A 12 10.02 -8.95 4.11
C TYR A 12 8.90 -8.59 5.12
N SER A 13 7.63 -8.86 4.78
CA SER A 13 6.50 -8.55 5.67
C SER A 13 6.48 -9.38 6.96
N ALA A 14 7.15 -10.53 6.97
CA ALA A 14 7.30 -11.40 8.14
C ALA A 14 8.49 -11.05 9.06
N LEU A 15 9.37 -10.12 8.66
CA LEU A 15 10.53 -9.71 9.45
C LEU A 15 10.16 -8.75 10.59
N SER A 16 10.97 -8.75 11.67
CA SER A 16 10.90 -7.71 12.70
C SER A 16 11.37 -6.34 12.15
N PRO A 17 11.00 -5.22 12.79
CA PRO A 17 11.39 -3.89 12.33
C PRO A 17 12.91 -3.69 12.19
N GLU A 18 13.72 -4.26 13.09
CA GLU A 18 15.18 -4.16 12.99
C GLU A 18 15.71 -4.90 11.76
N LYS A 19 15.22 -6.13 11.52
CA LYS A 19 15.60 -6.95 10.37
C LYS A 19 15.12 -6.37 9.05
N GLN A 20 13.96 -5.71 9.03
CA GLN A 20 13.47 -4.98 7.85
C GLN A 20 14.44 -3.85 7.46
N LYS A 21 14.95 -3.10 8.44
CA LYS A 21 15.91 -2.02 8.20
C LYS A 21 17.23 -2.54 7.62
N GLU A 22 17.75 -3.64 8.17
CA GLU A 22 18.95 -4.30 7.64
C GLU A 22 18.75 -4.82 6.21
N PHE A 23 17.60 -5.44 5.95
CA PHE A 23 17.24 -5.94 4.63
C PHE A 23 17.19 -4.82 3.58
N LEU A 24 16.54 -3.70 3.90
CA LEU A 24 16.48 -2.52 3.01
C LEU A 24 17.88 -1.94 2.74
N SER A 25 18.75 -1.88 3.75
CA SER A 25 20.14 -1.46 3.58
C SER A 25 20.91 -2.39 2.64
N ALA A 26 20.72 -3.70 2.77
CA ALA A 26 21.35 -4.70 1.92
C ALA A 26 20.86 -4.62 0.46
N LEU A 27 19.57 -4.37 0.23
CA LEU A 27 19.03 -4.18 -1.13
C LEU A 27 19.59 -2.96 -1.82
N LYS A 28 19.70 -1.82 -1.11
CA LYS A 28 20.34 -0.61 -1.64
C LYS A 28 21.79 -0.85 -2.06
N LYS A 29 22.57 -1.57 -1.22
CA LYS A 29 23.97 -1.93 -1.54
C LYS A 29 24.10 -2.82 -2.77
N ARG A 30 23.08 -3.64 -3.06
CA ARG A 30 23.04 -4.50 -4.26
C ARG A 30 22.43 -3.83 -5.49
N GLY A 31 22.07 -2.55 -5.42
CA GLY A 31 21.49 -1.80 -6.53
C GLY A 31 20.07 -2.24 -6.90
N PHE A 32 19.34 -2.89 -5.99
CA PHE A 32 17.97 -3.32 -6.24
C PHE A 32 16.97 -2.28 -5.72
N ASP A 33 16.06 -1.84 -6.58
CA ASP A 33 15.00 -0.92 -6.20
C ASP A 33 13.84 -1.65 -5.50
N PHE A 34 13.64 -1.34 -4.22
CA PHE A 34 12.57 -1.90 -3.40
C PHE A 34 11.18 -1.49 -3.89
N SER A 35 11.06 -0.34 -4.58
CA SER A 35 9.80 0.20 -5.11
C SER A 35 9.16 -0.70 -6.18
N LEU A 36 9.95 -1.60 -6.76
CA LEU A 36 9.51 -2.56 -7.77
C LEU A 36 8.94 -3.86 -7.18
N LEU A 37 8.99 -4.03 -5.85
CA LEU A 37 8.39 -5.17 -5.18
C LEU A 37 6.87 -5.00 -5.07
N PRO A 38 6.10 -6.07 -5.25
CA PRO A 38 4.65 -5.99 -5.06
C PRO A 38 4.31 -5.71 -3.60
N ILE A 39 3.27 -4.90 -3.39
CA ILE A 39 2.69 -4.71 -2.06
C ILE A 39 1.97 -6.02 -1.69
N VAL A 40 2.46 -6.68 -0.65
CA VAL A 40 1.86 -7.91 -0.11
C VAL A 40 1.07 -7.61 1.16
N ARG A 41 0.02 -8.40 1.43
CA ARG A 41 -0.73 -8.30 2.69
C ARG A 41 0.23 -8.54 3.86
N GLN A 42 0.24 -7.60 4.81
CA GLN A 42 0.99 -7.78 6.04
C GLN A 42 0.15 -8.55 7.07
N LYS A 43 0.74 -9.52 7.76
CA LYS A 43 0.07 -10.20 8.88
C LYS A 43 -0.15 -9.19 10.01
N ALA A 44 -1.39 -9.12 10.53
CA ALA A 44 -1.85 -8.13 11.52
C ALA A 44 -1.12 -8.16 12.88
N GLN A 45 -0.12 -9.03 13.07
CA GLN A 45 0.59 -9.20 14.34
C GLN A 45 1.58 -8.07 14.64
N ASN A 46 2.01 -7.31 13.64
CA ASN A 46 2.92 -6.18 13.83
C ASN A 46 2.13 -4.88 13.73
N ARG A 47 1.85 -4.24 14.88
CA ARG A 47 1.39 -2.84 14.92
C ARG A 47 2.51 -1.96 14.35
N ASN A 48 2.45 -1.71 13.05
CA ASN A 48 3.38 -0.79 12.41
C ASN A 48 3.17 0.62 12.94
N ILE A 49 4.26 1.33 13.15
CA ILE A 49 4.23 2.77 13.43
C ILE A 49 3.80 3.47 12.14
N LEU A 50 2.80 4.35 12.23
CA LEU A 50 2.40 5.22 11.12
C LEU A 50 3.60 6.03 10.64
N SER A 51 3.77 6.19 9.33
CA SER A 51 4.76 7.11 8.79
C SER A 51 4.47 8.55 9.27
N TYR A 52 5.48 9.42 9.31
CA TYR A 52 5.27 10.83 9.68
C TYR A 52 4.20 11.51 8.82
N ALA A 53 4.12 11.18 7.53
CA ALA A 53 3.08 11.69 6.64
C ALA A 53 1.67 11.20 7.06
N GLN A 54 1.54 9.92 7.43
CA GLN A 54 0.29 9.35 7.93
C GLN A 54 -0.12 9.95 9.28
N GLN A 55 0.82 10.14 10.21
CA GLN A 55 0.56 10.79 11.51
C GLN A 55 0.08 12.22 11.33
N ARG A 56 0.76 13.00 10.48
CA ARG A 56 0.36 14.38 10.16
C ARG A 56 -1.05 14.42 9.56
N HIS A 57 -1.34 13.52 8.63
CA HIS A 57 -2.66 13.46 8.01
C HIS A 57 -3.76 13.11 9.01
N TRP A 58 -3.52 12.11 9.87
CA TRP A 58 -4.45 11.76 10.95
C TRP A 58 -4.69 12.93 11.90
N PHE A 59 -3.63 13.65 12.30
CA PHE A 59 -3.75 14.83 13.15
C PHE A 59 -4.57 15.95 12.50
N LEU A 60 -4.32 16.25 11.23
CA LEU A 60 -5.09 17.28 10.50
C LEU A 60 -6.56 16.91 10.37
N TRP A 61 -6.86 15.62 10.17
CA TRP A 61 -8.24 15.14 10.16
C TRP A 61 -8.93 15.31 11.52
N GLN A 62 -8.23 15.10 12.64
CA GLN A 62 -8.77 15.37 13.97
C GLN A 62 -9.02 16.86 14.23
N LEU A 63 -8.17 17.73 13.69
CA LEU A 63 -8.25 19.18 13.88
C LEU A 63 -9.46 19.78 13.12
N GLU A 64 -9.68 19.35 11.87
CA GLU A 64 -10.80 19.79 11.04
C GLU A 64 -11.48 18.62 10.30
N PRO A 65 -12.36 17.86 10.96
CA PRO A 65 -12.95 16.64 10.39
C PRO A 65 -13.84 16.87 9.16
N LEU A 66 -14.36 18.09 9.00
CA LEU A 66 -15.22 18.47 7.88
C LEU A 66 -14.45 19.08 6.71
N SER A 67 -13.11 19.17 6.81
CA SER A 67 -12.27 19.76 5.78
C SER A 67 -12.23 18.89 4.53
N THR A 68 -12.44 19.51 3.36
CA THR A 68 -12.33 18.84 2.05
C THR A 68 -10.92 18.88 1.48
N ALA A 69 -9.95 19.47 2.19
CA ALA A 69 -8.60 19.73 1.70
C ALA A 69 -7.84 18.46 1.24
N TYR A 70 -8.28 17.29 1.70
CA TYR A 70 -7.67 15.99 1.39
C TYR A 70 -8.59 15.05 0.59
N HIS A 71 -9.70 15.54 0.06
CA HIS A 71 -10.52 14.75 -0.87
C HIS A 71 -9.78 14.57 -2.20
N LEU A 72 -9.39 13.33 -2.51
CA LEU A 72 -8.89 12.97 -3.82
C LEU A 72 -10.07 12.69 -4.75
N SER A 73 -10.43 13.68 -5.56
CA SER A 73 -11.48 13.54 -6.57
C SER A 73 -10.85 13.22 -7.93
N GLY A 74 -11.49 12.30 -8.64
CA GLY A 74 -11.12 11.91 -9.99
C GLY A 74 -12.36 11.39 -10.73
N ALA A 75 -12.38 11.53 -12.05
CA ALA A 75 -13.46 11.03 -12.89
C ALA A 75 -12.89 10.20 -14.03
N LEU A 76 -13.58 9.11 -14.37
CA LEU A 76 -13.26 8.25 -15.50
C LEU A 76 -14.46 8.22 -16.44
N SER A 77 -14.22 8.50 -17.72
CA SER A 77 -15.23 8.33 -18.77
C SER A 77 -15.09 6.95 -19.40
N LEU A 78 -16.16 6.17 -19.37
CA LEU A 78 -16.23 4.84 -19.97
C LEU A 78 -17.14 4.91 -21.20
N THR A 79 -16.70 4.31 -22.31
CA THR A 79 -17.47 4.26 -23.56
C THR A 79 -17.96 2.84 -23.82
N GLY A 80 -19.22 2.71 -24.26
CA GLY A 80 -19.85 1.42 -24.58
C GLY A 80 -20.91 1.00 -23.57
N ARG A 81 -21.28 -0.29 -23.60
CA ARG A 81 -22.26 -0.85 -22.65
C ARG A 81 -21.58 -1.08 -21.30
N LEU A 82 -22.10 -0.43 -20.27
CA LEU A 82 -21.62 -0.59 -18.90
C LEU A 82 -22.42 -1.67 -18.18
N ASP A 83 -21.72 -2.69 -17.67
CA ASP A 83 -22.28 -3.64 -16.71
C ASP A 83 -22.05 -3.10 -15.29
N ILE A 84 -23.15 -2.68 -14.65
CA ILE A 84 -23.13 -2.04 -13.33
C ILE A 84 -22.78 -3.05 -12.23
N GLU A 85 -23.23 -4.29 -12.34
CA GLU A 85 -22.99 -5.33 -11.34
C GLU A 85 -21.55 -5.81 -11.38
N ALA A 86 -20.99 -5.97 -12.59
CA ALA A 86 -19.56 -6.26 -12.76
C ALA A 86 -18.68 -5.12 -12.24
N LEU A 87 -19.07 -3.85 -12.49
CA LEU A 87 -18.34 -2.70 -11.98
C LEU A 87 -18.34 -2.68 -10.44
N ARG A 88 -19.51 -2.86 -9.82
CA ARG A 88 -19.65 -2.90 -8.35
C ARG A 88 -18.81 -4.02 -7.75
N SER A 89 -18.94 -5.24 -8.27
CA SER A 89 -18.20 -6.42 -7.80
C SER A 89 -16.69 -6.23 -7.91
N SER A 90 -16.23 -5.50 -8.92
CA SER A 90 -14.80 -5.20 -9.12
C SER A 90 -14.26 -4.27 -8.02
N PHE A 91 -15.03 -3.26 -7.60
CA PHE A 91 -14.67 -2.41 -6.47
C PHE A 91 -14.72 -3.16 -5.14
N ASP A 92 -15.73 -4.00 -4.93
CA ASP A 92 -15.84 -4.83 -3.73
C ASP A 92 -14.62 -5.76 -3.60
N ALA A 93 -14.21 -6.39 -4.70
CA ALA A 93 -13.01 -7.22 -4.74
C ALA A 93 -11.71 -6.44 -4.43
N LEU A 94 -11.62 -5.17 -4.88
CA LEU A 94 -10.48 -4.30 -4.56
C LEU A 94 -10.41 -4.01 -3.06
N VAL A 95 -11.54 -3.74 -2.40
CA VAL A 95 -11.61 -3.44 -0.96
C VAL A 95 -11.32 -4.67 -0.11
N MET A 96 -11.68 -5.89 -0.57
CA MET A 96 -11.45 -7.13 0.17
C MET A 96 -10.00 -7.64 0.15
N ARG A 97 -9.16 -7.12 -0.76
CA ARG A 97 -7.77 -7.56 -0.95
C ARG A 97 -6.85 -7.15 0.23
#